data_AF-A0A3B9AAE3-F1
#
_entry.id   AF-A0A3B9AAE3-F1
#
_cell.length_a   1.000
_cell.length_b   1.000
_cell.length_c   1.000
_cell.angle_alpha   90.00
_cell.angle_beta   90.00
_cell.angle_gamma   90.00
#
_symmetry.space_group_name_H-M   'P 1'
#
loop_
_entity.id
_entity.type
_entity.pdbx_description
1 polymer ?
#
loop_
_entity_poly.entity_id
_entity_poly.type
_entity_poly.pdbx_seq_one_letter_code
_entity_poly.pdbx_strand_id
1 'polypeptide(L)' 'REDHLILLDELCETMEHGSLCAMGGLTPSPVRSAVKHFPEDFGG' A
#
# COMPACT_ATOMS: atom_id res chain seq x y z
N ARG A 1 -11.44 10.70 1.21
CA ARG A 1 -9.96 10.52 1.21
C ARG A 1 -9.58 9.25 1.97
N GLU A 2 -10.25 8.94 3.07
CA GLU A 2 -10.24 7.60 3.69
C GLU A 2 -10.57 6.49 2.70
N ASP A 3 -11.57 6.69 1.82
CA ASP A 3 -11.91 5.71 0.76
C ASP A 3 -10.71 5.38 -0.15
N HIS A 4 -9.82 6.34 -0.40
CA HIS A 4 -8.64 6.10 -1.22
C HIS A 4 -7.56 5.31 -0.47
N LEU A 5 -7.48 5.45 0.86
CA LEU A 5 -6.56 4.67 1.68
C LEU A 5 -7.03 3.21 1.81
N ILE A 6 -8.34 3.00 1.89
CA ILE A 6 -8.95 1.66 1.84
C ILE A 6 -8.63 1.00 0.50
N LEU A 7 -8.90 1.69 -0.62
CA LEU A 7 -8.55 1.21 -1.97
C LEU A 7 -7.06 0.93 -2.14
N LEU A 8 -6.19 1.77 -1.57
CA LEU A 8 -4.75 1.59 -1.64
C LEU A 8 -4.31 0.32 -0.90
N ASP A 9 -4.91 0.01 0.25
CA ASP A 9 -4.58 -1.20 1.00
C ASP A 9 -5.09 -2.47 0.30
N GLU A 10 -6.30 -2.45 -0.27
CA GLU A 10 -6.82 -3.55 -1.10
C GLU A 10 -5.96 -3.80 -2.35
N LEU A 11 -5.48 -2.72 -2.98
CA LEU A 11 -4.51 -2.83 -4.07
C LEU A 11 -3.19 -3.45 -3.59
N CYS A 12 -2.70 -3.04 -2.42
CA CYS A 12 -1.48 -3.60 -1.83
C CYS A 12 -1.63 -5.11 -1.55
N GLU A 13 -2.76 -5.57 -1.03
CA GLU A 13 -3.06 -7.01 -0.87
C GLU A 13 -3.06 -7.73 -2.22
N THR A 14 -3.71 -7.13 -3.22
CA THR A 14 -3.76 -7.69 -4.58
C THR A 14 -2.35 -7.81 -5.17
N MET A 15 -1.47 -6.83 -4.96
CA MET A 15 -0.10 -6.88 -5.42
C MET A 15 0.74 -7.92 -4.67
N GLU A 16 0.57 -8.05 -3.36
CA GLU A 16 1.28 -9.04 -2.52
C GLU A 16 0.99 -10.47 -2.97
N HIS A 17 -0.28 -10.77 -3.27
CA HIS A 17 -0.71 -12.13 -3.65
C HIS A 17 -0.81 -12.38 -5.15
N GLY A 18 -0.94 -11.33 -5.97
CA GLY A 18 -1.12 -11.43 -7.43
C GLY A 18 0.16 -11.26 -8.24
N SER A 19 1.28 -10.90 -7.60
CA SER A 19 2.55 -10.68 -8.31
C SER A 19 3.34 -11.97 -8.51
N LEU A 20 3.76 -12.21 -9.76
CA LEU A 20 4.60 -13.37 -10.13
C LEU A 20 6.10 -13.17 -9.85
N CYS A 21 6.52 -11.97 -9.49
CA CYS A 21 7.92 -11.67 -9.16
C CYS A 21 8.02 -10.89 -7.84
N ALA A 22 9.21 -10.99 -7.21
CA ALA A 22 9.48 -10.34 -5.94
C ALA A 22 9.33 -8.81 -6.00
N MET A 23 9.62 -8.20 -7.16
CA MET A 23 9.45 -6.75 -7.35
C MET A 23 7.99 -6.34 -7.08
N GLY A 24 7.02 -7.05 -7.66
CA GLY A 24 5.61 -6.75 -7.46
C GLY A 24 5.15 -7.04 -6.03
N GLY A 25 5.50 -8.21 -5.49
CA GLY A 25 5.06 -8.63 -4.16
C GLY A 25 5.65 -7.82 -3.00
N LEU A 26 6.81 -7.20 -3.20
CA LEU A 26 7.47 -6.36 -2.19
C LEU A 26 7.14 -4.87 -2.31
N THR A 27 6.53 -4.42 -3.41
CA THR A 27 6.11 -3.01 -3.58
C THR A 27 5.12 -2.53 -2.50
N PRO A 28 4.18 -3.37 -1.99
CA PRO A 28 3.32 -3.00 -0.86
C PRO A 28 4.06 -2.64 0.45
N SER A 29 5.24 -3.20 0.68
CA SER A 29 5.98 -3.02 1.93
C SER A 29 6.37 -1.56 2.20
N PRO A 30 7.07 -0.85 1.29
CA PRO A 30 7.36 0.57 1.49
C PRO A 30 6.10 1.44 1.48
N VAL A 31 5.06 1.10 0.73
CA VAL A 31 3.78 1.86 0.69
C VAL A 31 3.06 1.81 2.04
N ARG A 32 2.85 0.60 2.59
CA ARG A 32 2.24 0.42 3.91
C ARG A 32 3.08 1.05 5.02
N SER A 33 4.41 0.97 4.90
CA SER A 33 5.33 1.66 5.81
C SER A 33 5.09 3.17 5.80
N ALA A 34 5.01 3.79 4.61
CA ALA A 34 4.80 5.22 4.46
C ALA A 34 3.47 5.68 5.05
N VAL A 35 2.36 5.00 4.73
CA VAL A 35 1.03 5.32 5.27
C VAL A 35 0.98 5.20 6.79
N LYS A 36 1.65 4.18 7.36
CA LYS A 36 1.65 3.95 8.81
C LYS A 36 2.50 4.95 9.59
N HIS A 37 3.63 5.39 9.04
CA HIS A 37 4.63 6.20 9.78
C HIS A 37 4.56 7.69 9.44
N PHE A 38 3.98 8.05 8.29
CA PHE A 38 3.83 9.44 7.83
C PHE A 38 2.38 9.71 7.36
N PRO A 39 1.36 9.44 8.19
CA PRO A 39 -0.06 9.60 7.79
C PRO A 39 -0.43 11.03 7.39
N GLU A 40 0.26 12.03 7.92
CA GLU A 40 0.08 13.44 7.59
C GLU A 40 0.30 13.76 6.10
N ASP A 41 1.22 13.06 5.43
CA ASP A 41 1.52 13.23 4.00
C ASP A 41 0.37 12.72 3.11
N PHE A 42 -0.46 11.84 3.65
CA PHE A 42 -1.66 11.31 3.01
C PHE A 42 -2.94 12.01 3.52
N GLY A 43 -2.73 13.10 4.25
CA GLY A 43 -3.64 14.19 4.55
C GLY A 43 -4.21 14.23 5.96
N GLY A 44 -3.68 13.43 6.88
CA GLY A 44 -4.02 13.46 8.31
C GLY A 44 -5.38 12.85 8.65
#